data_AF-U6F555-F1
#
_entry.id   AF-U6F555-F1
#
_cell.length_a   1.000
_cell.length_b   1.000
_cell.length_c   1.000
_cell.angle_alpha   90.00
_cell.angle_beta   90.00
_cell.angle_gamma   90.00
#
_symmetry.space_group_name_H-M   'P 1'
#
loop_
_entity.id
_entity.type
_entity.pdbx_description
1 polymer ?
#
loop_
_entity_poly.entity_id
_entity_poly.type
_entity_poly.pdbx_seq_one_letter_code
_entity_poly.pdbx_strand_id
1 'polypeptide(L)'
;MNKNITYRVAQFAIYELDNQSWVLQTTERINIIKNIKLVHFLKEIMYRRYITADVLLQLKEKYEDIFDDIVKYLQENEILLPLKNLNFRNCQIFCVNRFFS
;
A
#
# COMPACT_ATOMS: atom_id res chain seq x y z
N MET A 1 -15.25 -5.68 -2.81
CA MET A 1 -14.24 -4.62 -3.11
C MET A 1 -14.76 -3.73 -4.22
N ASN A 2 -14.62 -2.42 -4.08
CA ASN A 2 -15.05 -1.45 -5.09
C ASN A 2 -14.04 -1.50 -6.25
N LYS A 3 -14.49 -1.80 -7.48
CA LYS A 3 -13.63 -2.22 -8.60
C LYS A 3 -12.62 -1.18 -9.10
N ASN A 4 -12.71 0.07 -8.62
CA ASN A 4 -11.88 1.19 -9.11
C ASN A 4 -10.97 1.82 -8.04
N ILE A 5 -10.74 1.17 -6.89
CA ILE A 5 -9.86 1.73 -5.86
C ILE A 5 -8.41 1.40 -6.18
N THR A 6 -7.59 2.44 -6.33
CA THR A 6 -6.14 2.33 -6.36
C THR A 6 -5.60 2.60 -4.95
N TYR A 7 -4.62 1.83 -4.52
CA TYR A 7 -3.95 2.00 -3.24
C TYR A 7 -2.58 2.65 -3.45
N ARG A 8 -2.24 3.59 -2.58
CA ARG A 8 -0.86 4.05 -2.39
C ARG A 8 -0.15 3.07 -1.47
N VAL A 9 1.09 2.75 -1.80
CA VAL A 9 1.99 2.03 -0.90
C VAL A 9 2.93 3.06 -0.27
N ALA A 10 2.95 3.14 1.05
CA ALA A 10 3.91 3.98 1.78
C ALA A 10 5.31 3.37 1.68
N GLN A 11 6.34 4.20 1.84
CA GLN A 11 7.71 3.69 1.86
C GLN A 11 7.93 2.88 3.14
N PHE A 12 8.52 1.70 2.97
CA PHE A 12 8.97 0.85 4.06
C PHE A 12 10.22 0.08 3.62
N ALA A 13 10.97 -0.43 4.58
CA ALA A 13 12.06 -1.36 4.38
C ALA A 13 11.72 -2.69 5.04
N ILE A 14 12.16 -3.78 4.43
CA ILE A 14 12.11 -5.11 5.05
C ILE A 14 13.46 -5.79 4.93
N TYR A 15 14.00 -6.25 6.05
CA TYR A 15 15.30 -6.93 6.11
C TYR A 15 15.27 -8.07 7.11
N GLU A 16 16.14 -9.04 6.90
CA GLU A 16 16.24 -10.24 7.74
C GLU A 16 16.88 -9.89 9.09
N LEU A 17 16.31 -10.41 10.17
CA LEU A 17 16.86 -10.32 11.53
C LEU A 17 17.60 -11.61 11.88
N ASP A 18 16.94 -12.74 11.62
CA ASP A 18 17.44 -14.09 11.78
C ASP A 18 16.74 -15.01 10.75
N ASN A 19 17.11 -16.29 10.73
CA ASN A 19 16.60 -17.28 9.76
C ASN A 19 15.06 -17.47 9.77
N GLN A 20 14.34 -16.90 10.73
CA GLN A 20 12.89 -17.06 10.91
C GLN A 20 12.14 -15.74 11.14
N SER A 21 12.84 -14.61 11.17
CA SER A 21 12.28 -13.32 11.56
C SER A 21 12.81 -12.19 10.67
N TRP A 22 11.92 -11.26 10.34
CA TRP A 22 12.22 -10.08 9.52
C TRP A 22 11.80 -8.81 10.25
N VAL A 23 12.57 -7.74 10.09
CA VAL A 23 12.18 -6.41 10.52
C VAL A 23 11.45 -5.71 9.39
N LEU A 24 10.26 -5.21 9.67
CA LEU A 24 9.53 -4.26 8.85
C LEU A 24 9.67 -2.88 9.49
N GLN A 25 10.31 -1.97 8.77
CA GLN A 25 10.51 -0.59 9.21
C GLN A 25 9.74 0.35 8.29
N THR A 26 8.80 1.11 8.88
CA THR A 26 8.20 2.27 8.25
C THR A 26 8.86 3.54 8.80
N THR A 27 8.42 4.72 8.35
CA THR A 27 8.91 6.00 8.90
C THR A 27 8.61 6.14 10.39
N GLU A 28 7.52 5.53 10.88
CA GLU A 28 7.01 5.74 12.24
C GLU A 28 7.15 4.53 13.15
N ARG A 29 7.26 3.31 12.59
CA ARG A 29 7.17 2.08 13.35
C ARG A 29 8.19 1.05 12.90
N ILE A 30 8.59 0.21 13.84
CA ILE A 30 9.41 -0.98 13.61
C ILE A 30 8.63 -2.18 14.14
N ASN A 31 8.37 -3.16 13.27
CA ASN A 31 7.66 -4.38 13.58
C ASN A 31 8.55 -5.60 13.29
N ILE A 32 8.44 -6.65 14.10
CA ILE A 32 9.07 -7.95 13.82
C ILE A 32 8.01 -8.87 13.22
N ILE A 33 8.31 -9.44 12.06
CA ILE A 33 7.45 -10.34 11.31
C ILE A 33 8.08 -11.73 11.30
N LYS A 34 7.29 -12.74 11.66
CA LYS A 34 7.68 -14.17 11.57
C LYS A 34 6.95 -14.93 10.46
N ASN A 35 5.92 -14.31 9.87
CA ASN A 35 5.13 -14.93 8.82
C ASN A 35 5.81 -14.76 7.45
N ILE A 36 6.38 -15.84 6.91
CA ILE A 36 7.11 -15.85 5.63
C ILE A 36 6.24 -15.43 4.45
N LYS A 37 4.93 -15.77 4.44
CA LYS A 37 4.04 -15.39 3.35
C LYS A 37 3.81 -13.87 3.32
N LEU A 38 3.65 -13.25 4.49
CA LEU A 38 3.58 -11.78 4.62
C LEU A 38 4.89 -11.13 4.15
N VAL A 39 6.04 -11.70 4.48
CA VAL A 39 7.36 -11.21 4.02
C VAL A 39 7.45 -11.26 2.50
N HIS A 40 7.03 -12.36 1.87
CA HIS A 40 7.00 -12.49 0.41
C HIS A 40 6.07 -11.46 -0.22
N PHE A 41 4.87 -11.27 0.34
CA PHE A 41 3.94 -10.25 -0.11
C PHE A 41 4.56 -8.84 -0.05
N LEU A 42 5.16 -8.49 1.09
CA LEU A 42 5.82 -7.20 1.31
C LEU A 42 6.93 -6.97 0.28
N LYS A 43 7.77 -7.98 0.01
CA LYS A 43 8.82 -7.89 -1.02
C LYS A 43 8.25 -7.64 -2.42
N GLU A 44 7.09 -8.20 -2.76
CA GLU A 44 6.44 -8.01 -4.07
C GLU A 44 5.85 -6.60 -4.26
N ILE A 45 5.49 -5.93 -3.15
CA ILE A 45 4.90 -4.59 -3.18
C ILE A 45 5.89 -3.46 -2.82
N MET A 46 7.04 -3.77 -2.22
CA MET A 46 7.99 -2.79 -1.67
C MET A 46 8.45 -1.74 -2.68
N TYR A 47 8.63 -2.14 -3.94
CA TYR A 47 9.08 -1.24 -5.01
C TYR A 47 7.93 -0.58 -5.77
N ARG A 48 6.67 -0.88 -5.42
CA ARG A 48 5.50 -0.30 -6.05
C ARG A 48 5.11 0.96 -5.29
N ARG A 49 4.89 2.05 -6.01
CA ARG A 49 4.31 3.27 -5.42
C ARG A 49 2.77 3.17 -5.30
N TYR A 50 2.16 2.42 -6.21
CA TYR A 50 0.71 2.25 -6.31
C TYR A 50 0.34 0.81 -6.69
N ILE A 51 -0.83 0.36 -6.23
CA ILE A 51 -1.43 -0.94 -6.56
C ILE A 51 -2.86 -0.70 -7.04
N THR A 52 -3.14 -1.10 -8.28
CA THR A 52 -4.48 -1.05 -8.87
C THR A 52 -5.32 -2.25 -8.43
N ALA A 53 -6.64 -2.19 -8.67
CA ALA A 53 -7.54 -3.28 -8.36
C ALA A 53 -7.16 -4.61 -9.05
N ASP A 54 -6.68 -4.57 -10.29
CA ASP A 54 -6.27 -5.77 -11.04
C ASP A 54 -5.05 -6.44 -10.42
N VAL A 55 -4.03 -5.66 -10.05
CA VAL A 55 -2.84 -6.19 -9.36
C VAL A 55 -3.21 -6.75 -7.99
N LEU A 56 -4.13 -6.08 -7.29
CA LEU A 56 -4.63 -6.54 -6.01
C LEU A 56 -5.40 -7.86 -6.14
N LEU A 57 -6.15 -8.05 -7.22
CA LEU A 57 -6.84 -9.31 -7.53
C LEU A 57 -5.86 -10.45 -7.79
N GLN A 58 -4.79 -10.21 -8.56
CA GLN A 58 -3.74 -11.20 -8.80
C GLN A 58 -3.03 -11.59 -7.50
N LEU A 59 -2.75 -10.61 -6.62
CA LEU A 59 -2.20 -10.89 -5.30
C LEU A 59 -3.18 -11.67 -4.42
N LYS A 60 -4.49 -11.39 -4.52
CA LYS A 60 -5.51 -12.16 -3.81
C LYS A 60 -5.54 -13.62 -4.23
N GLU A 61 -5.49 -13.91 -5.53
CA GLU A 61 -5.46 -15.28 -6.04
C GLU A 61 -4.22 -16.04 -5.56
N LYS A 62 -3.08 -15.35 -5.41
CA LYS A 62 -1.82 -15.96 -4.97
C LYS A 62 -1.74 -16.21 -3.45
N TYR A 63 -2.37 -15.36 -2.65
CA TYR A 63 -2.31 -15.39 -1.18
C TYR A 63 -3.68 -15.67 -0.54
N GLU A 64 -4.56 -16.38 -1.25
CA GLU A 64 -6.00 -16.53 -0.94
C GLU A 64 -6.30 -16.82 0.53
N ASP A 65 -5.49 -17.67 1.17
CA ASP A 65 -5.71 -18.12 2.55
C ASP A 65 -5.46 -17.06 3.64
N ILE A 66 -4.66 -16.02 3.34
CA ILE A 66 -4.28 -14.99 4.31
C ILE A 66 -4.40 -13.56 3.77
N PHE A 67 -4.93 -13.40 2.55
CA PHE A 67 -4.90 -12.12 1.85
C PHE A 67 -5.62 -11.00 2.63
N ASP A 68 -6.81 -11.29 3.17
CA ASP A 68 -7.59 -10.30 3.90
C ASP A 68 -6.87 -9.86 5.20
N ASP A 69 -6.20 -10.78 5.89
CA ASP A 69 -5.38 -10.48 7.07
C ASP A 69 -4.15 -9.64 6.71
N ILE A 70 -3.49 -9.92 5.58
CA ILE A 70 -2.38 -9.11 5.07
C ILE A 70 -2.89 -7.69 4.80
N VAL A 71 -3.97 -7.53 4.04
CA VAL A 71 -4.50 -6.20 3.69
C VAL A 71 -4.86 -5.40 4.93
N LYS A 72 -5.51 -6.04 5.91
CA LYS A 72 -5.84 -5.43 7.20
C LYS A 72 -4.59 -4.97 7.94
N TYR A 73 -3.58 -5.85 8.07
CA TYR A 73 -2.31 -5.53 8.72
C TYR A 73 -1.61 -4.33 8.05
N LEU A 74 -1.58 -4.29 6.72
CA LEU A 74 -0.97 -3.18 5.99
C LEU A 74 -1.73 -1.86 6.15
N GLN A 75 -3.05 -1.91 6.30
CA GLN A 75 -3.87 -0.72 6.56
C GLN A 75 -3.67 -0.19 7.99
N GLU A 76 -3.64 -1.07 8.99
CA GLU A 76 -3.41 -0.72 10.40
C GLU A 76 -2.01 -0.14 10.66
N ASN A 77 -1.04 -0.52 9.81
CA ASN A 77 0.33 0.01 9.84
C ASN A 77 0.57 1.13 8.81
N GLU A 78 -0.49 1.64 8.18
CA GLU A 78 -0.46 2.75 7.22
C GLU A 78 0.46 2.53 6.00
N ILE A 79 0.75 1.27 5.68
CA ILE A 79 1.54 0.86 4.51
C ILE A 79 0.70 0.89 3.25
N LEU A 80 -0.54 0.36 3.32
CA LEU A 80 -1.44 0.29 2.17
C LEU A 80 -2.64 1.22 2.40
N LEU A 81 -2.67 2.34 1.70
CA LEU A 81 -3.67 3.38 1.91
C LEU A 81 -4.52 3.55 0.65
N PRO A 82 -5.87 3.48 0.74
CA PRO A 82 -6.71 3.74 -0.42
C PRO A 82 -6.50 5.19 -0.87
N LEU A 83 -6.16 5.40 -2.14
CA LEU A 83 -6.24 6.73 -2.73
C LEU A 83 -7.71 7.10 -2.78
N LYS A 84 -8.09 8.19 -2.09
CA LYS A 84 -9.40 8.78 -2.29
C LYS A 84 -9.51 9.13 -3.78
N ASN A 85 -10.57 8.69 -4.45
CA ASN A 85 -10.91 9.21 -5.76
C ASN A 85 -11.00 10.73 -5.63
N LEU A 86 -10.08 11.45 -6.26
CA LEU A 86 -10.22 12.88 -6.48
C LEU A 86 -11.45 13.06 -7.35
N ASN A 87 -12.60 13.26 -6.74
CA ASN A 87 -13.76 13.77 -7.44
C ASN A 87 -13.40 15.20 -7.85
N PHE A 88 -12.93 15.39 -9.08
CA PHE A 88 -12.69 16.70 -9.70
C PHE A 88 -13.98 17.54 -9.87
N ARG A 89 -15.04 17.29 -9.09
CA ARG A 89 -16.30 18.04 -9.17
C ARG A 89 -16.24 19.42 -8.49
N ASN A 90 -15.18 19.74 -7.73
CA ASN A 90 -15.04 21.04 -7.05
C ASN A 90 -13.85 21.90 -7.54
N CYS A 91 -13.23 21.58 -8.69
CA CYS A 91 -12.23 22.46 -9.32
C CYS A 91 -12.85 23.34 -10.42
N GLN A 92 -14.01 23.93 -10.13
CA GLN A 92 -14.44 25.15 -10.81
C GLN A 92 -14.39 26.25 -9.76
N ILE A 93 -13.72 27.36 -10.07
CA ILE A 93 -13.46 28.53 -9.21
C ILE A 93 -12.20 28.38 -8.33
N PHE A 94 -11.00 28.53 -8.93
CA PHE A 94 -9.86 29.32 -8.43
C PHE A 94 -8.60 29.13 -9.32
N CYS A 95 -8.75 29.24 -10.64
CA CYS A 95 -7.61 29.29 -11.56
C CYS A 95 -7.85 30.33 -12.67
N VAL A 96 -8.14 31.57 -12.30
CA VAL A 96 -7.93 32.71 -13.22
C VAL A 96 -7.38 33.87 -12.38
N ASN A 97 -6.29 34.48 -12.87
CA ASN A 97 -5.55 35.64 -12.33
C ASN A 97 -4.32 35.35 -11.47
N ARG A 98 -3.30 34.74 -12.08
CA ARG A 98 -1.91 35.15 -11.82
C ARG A 98 -0.96 34.86 -12.98
N PHE A 99 -1.33 35.31 -14.18
CA PHE A 99 -0.40 35.37 -15.32
C PHE A 99 -0.82 36.53 -16.24
N PHE A 100 -0.56 37.75 -15.82
CA PHE A 100 -0.17 38.82 -16.74
C PHE A 100 0.89 39.64 -16.00
N SER A 101 2.14 39.39 -16.41
CA SER A 101 3.24 40.35 -16.31
C SER A 101 3.14 41.26 -17.53
#